data_AF-A0A843FE36-F1
#
_entry.id   AF-A0A843FE36-F1
#
_cell.length_a   1.000
_cell.length_b   1.000
_cell.length_c   1.000
_cell.angle_alpha   90.00
_cell.angle_beta   90.00
_cell.angle_gamma   90.00
#
_symmetry.space_group_name_H-M   'P 1'
#
loop_
_entity.id
_entity.type
_entity.pdbx_description
1 polymer ?
#
loop_
_entity_poly.entity_id
_entity_poly.type
_entity_poly.pdbx_seq_one_letter_code
_entity_poly.pdbx_strand_id
1 'polypeptide(L)' 'MTVIAHISDLHVSSTAFDEAVFMKAVNEINNLQPDMIILTGDITDNGYY' A
#
# COMPACT_ATOMS: atom_id res chain seq x y z
N MET A 1 -11.52 -16.24 11.75
CA MET A 1 -11.82 -14.82 12.03
C MET A 1 -11.39 -14.05 10.81
N THR A 2 -12.25 -13.22 10.24
CA THR A 2 -11.92 -12.50 9.01
C THR A 2 -11.01 -11.32 9.30
N VAL A 3 -9.91 -11.21 8.57
CA VAL A 3 -8.92 -10.13 8.68
C VAL A 3 -8.93 -9.30 7.40
N ILE A 4 -9.07 -7.99 7.56
CA ILE A 4 -9.05 -7.04 6.44
C ILE A 4 -7.90 -6.07 6.67
N ALA A 5 -6.98 -5.97 5.71
CA ALA A 5 -5.96 -4.93 5.70
C ALA A 5 -6.51 -3.71 4.95
N HIS A 6 -6.69 -2.60 5.66
CA HIS A 6 -7.18 -1.35 5.09
C HIS A 6 -6.05 -0.33 5.03
N ILE A 7 -5.70 0.10 3.81
CA ILE A 7 -4.55 0.96 3.51
C ILE A 7 -4.94 2.06 2.52
N SER A 8 -4.15 3.14 2.50
CA SER A 8 -4.31 4.30 1.62
C SER A 8 -2.97 5.02 1.46
N ASP A 9 -2.91 6.05 0.63
CA ASP A 9 -1.83 7.05 0.60
C ASP A 9 -0.44 6.45 0.28
N LEU A 10 -0.40 5.54 -0.70
CA LEU A 10 0.86 4.92 -1.13
C LEU A 10 1.78 5.91 -1.86
N HIS A 11 1.22 6.92 -2.53
CA HIS A 11 1.94 8.01 -3.16
C HIS A 11 3.16 7.56 -3.97
N VAL A 12 2.98 6.50 -4.79
CA VAL A 12 4.05 6.01 -5.66
C VAL A 12 4.38 7.08 -6.68
N SER A 13 5.60 7.63 -6.59
CA SER A 13 6.07 8.74 -7.41
C SER A 13 7.57 8.67 -7.66
N SER A 14 8.06 9.47 -8.62
CA SER A 14 9.49 9.48 -8.98
C SER A 14 10.37 10.24 -8.00
N THR A 15 9.79 11.07 -7.12
CA THR A 15 10.56 12.03 -6.31
C THR A 15 10.46 11.80 -4.81
N ALA A 16 9.37 11.21 -4.31
CA ALA A 16 9.09 11.07 -2.88
C ALA A 16 8.80 9.63 -2.43
N PHE A 17 8.85 8.66 -3.36
CA PHE A 17 8.64 7.26 -3.04
C PHE A 17 9.86 6.65 -2.35
N ASP A 18 9.64 6.10 -1.15
CA ASP A 18 10.62 5.27 -0.45
C ASP A 18 10.28 3.79 -0.65
N GLU A 19 11.02 3.13 -1.54
CA GLU A 19 10.84 1.73 -1.87
C GLU A 19 11.05 0.81 -0.66
N ALA A 20 11.97 1.14 0.26
CA ALA A 20 12.24 0.32 1.42
C ALA A 20 11.06 0.33 2.41
N VAL A 21 10.46 1.50 2.62
CA VAL A 21 9.23 1.64 3.44
C VAL A 21 8.06 0.91 2.79
N PHE A 22 7.87 1.08 1.49
CA PHE A 22 6.83 0.38 0.75
C PHE A 22 6.96 -1.14 0.85
N MET A 23 8.17 -1.67 0.58
CA MET A 23 8.42 -3.11 0.66
C MET A 23 8.30 -3.66 2.08
N LYS A 24 8.60 -2.85 3.10
CA LYS A 24 8.33 -3.22 4.49
C LYS A 24 6.83 -3.38 4.75
N ALA A 25 6.00 -2.43 4.32
CA ALA A 25 4.55 -2.52 4.44
C ALA A 25 3.99 -3.74 3.69
N VAL A 26 4.48 -4.01 2.48
CA VAL A 26 4.13 -5.22 1.70
C VAL A 26 4.43 -6.49 2.49
N ASN A 27 5.63 -6.59 3.08
CA ASN A 27 6.01 -7.76 3.87
C ASN A 27 5.15 -7.91 5.13
N GLU A 28 4.83 -6.82 5.83
CA GLU A 28 3.95 -6.83 6.99
C GLU A 28 2.53 -7.32 6.63
N ILE A 29 1.96 -6.81 5.52
CA ILE A 29 0.65 -7.23 5.02
C ILE A 29 0.67 -8.71 4.60
N ASN A 30 1.70 -9.15 3.88
CA ASN A 30 1.82 -10.55 3.48
C ASN A 30 1.94 -11.50 4.67
N ASN A 31 2.70 -11.12 5.70
CA ASN A 31 2.85 -11.90 6.93
C ASN A 31 1.55 -11.96 7.75
N LEU A 32 0.68 -10.95 7.63
CA LEU A 32 -0.64 -10.94 8.27
C LEU A 32 -1.62 -11.93 7.62
N GLN A 33 -1.39 -12.35 6.38
CA GLN A 33 -2.27 -13.22 5.59
C GLN A 33 -3.75 -12.77 5.63
N PRO A 34 -4.07 -11.52 5.29
CA PRO A 34 -5.45 -11.03 5.34
C PRO A 34 -6.34 -11.71 4.29
N ASP A 35 -7.62 -11.85 4.59
CA ASP A 35 -8.62 -12.37 3.64
C ASP A 35 -8.95 -11.36 2.54
N MET A 36 -8.75 -10.06 2.82
CA MET A 36 -9.01 -8.97 1.89
C MET A 36 -8.09 -7.77 2.17
N ILE A 37 -7.69 -7.09 1.10
CA ILE A 37 -7.06 -5.77 1.16
C ILE A 37 -8.06 -4.76 0.61
N ILE A 38 -8.30 -3.67 1.35
CA ILE A 38 -9.05 -2.50 0.88
C ILE A 38 -8.05 -1.36 0.73
N LEU A 39 -7.86 -0.89 -0.50
CA LEU A 39 -7.01 0.26 -0.83
C LEU A 39 -7.92 1.43 -1.25
N THR A 40 -7.95 2.50 -0.46
CA THR A 40 -8.96 3.57 -0.59
C THR A 40 -8.56 4.79 -1.40
N GLY A 41 -7.32 4.90 -1.86
CA GLY A 41 -6.93 6.02 -2.71
C GLY A 41 -5.42 6.25 -2.76
N ASP A 42 -5.06 7.31 -3.48
CA ASP A 42 -3.72 7.90 -3.50
C ASP A 42 -2.60 6.88 -3.75
N ILE A 43 -2.82 6.04 -4.76
CA ILE A 43 -1.84 5.03 -5.21
C ILE A 43 -0.60 5.71 -5.81
N THR A 44 -0.81 6.82 -6.53
CA THR A 44 0.23 7.61 -7.21
C THR A 44 -0.03 9.09 -6.99
N ASP A 45 1.00 9.93 -6.98
CA ASP A 45 0.84 11.37 -6.79
C ASP A 45 0.01 12.06 -7.89
N ASN A 46 0.28 11.71 -9.16
CA ASN A 46 -0.25 12.46 -10.30
C ASN A 46 -1.19 11.66 -11.20
N GLY A 47 -1.42 10.38 -10.91
CA GLY A 47 -2.17 9.50 -11.80
C GLY A 47 -1.47 9.30 -13.15
N TYR A 48 -2.25 9.01 -14.19
CA TYR A 48 -1.75 8.79 -15.55
C TYR A 48 -2.26 9.90 -16.47
N TYR A 49 -1.68 11.09 -16.39
CA TYR A 49 -1.94 12.22 -17.30
C TYR A 49 -0.69 13.06 -17.51
#